data_AF-A0A1H4EW08-F1
#
_entry.id   AF-A0A1H4EW08-F1
#
_cell.length_a   1.000
_cell.length_b   1.000
_cell.length_c   1.000
_cell.angle_alpha   90.00
_cell.angle_beta   90.00
_cell.angle_gamma   90.00
#
_symmetry.space_group_name_H-M   'P 1'
#
loop_
_entity.id
_entity.type
_entity.pdbx_description
1 polymer ?
#
loop_
_entity_poly.entity_id
_entity_poly.type
_entity_poly.pdbx_seq_one_letter_code
_entity_poly.pdbx_strand_id
1 'polypeptide(L)'
;MTTACETSRWDAARLSAWSEPLLARVESALSEWVGVDAPVLLGDAMRYAVLDGGKRLRPLLVLAASEAVGGHAEAALRAACAVELIHAYSLVHDDLPCMDNDVLRRGKPTVHVKFGEADALLAGDALQALAFELLTPDGSSISPAVQATLCRLLARAAGSQGMAGGQAIDLASVGVALTEAELRNMHRLKTGALLQGSVEMGAACGHALAPQTLSALRDYGAAVGLAFQVVDDILDVIADSETLGKTAGKDAASDKPTYVSLLGLDGARAQARQLLAQALEALDRSALADTGALRALAYMVVDRDR
;
A
#
# COMPACT_ATOMS: atom_id res chain seq x y z
N MET A 1 -4.73 -23.05 38.79
CA MET A 1 -5.20 -23.17 37.41
C MET A 1 -4.75 -21.92 36.69
N THR A 2 -3.55 -21.98 36.16
CA THR A 2 -2.80 -20.90 35.54
C THR A 2 -2.32 -21.49 34.23
N THR A 3 -2.96 -21.11 33.13
CA THR A 3 -2.48 -21.16 31.72
C THR A 3 -3.68 -20.99 30.78
N ALA A 4 -4.00 -19.76 30.43
CA ALA A 4 -4.83 -19.44 29.27
C ALA A 4 -4.30 -18.15 28.62
N CYS A 5 -3.66 -18.33 27.47
CA CYS A 5 -3.32 -17.31 26.47
C CYS A 5 -2.40 -16.15 26.89
N GLU A 6 -1.12 -16.46 27.13
CA GLU A 6 -0.06 -15.62 26.56
C GLU A 6 -0.01 -15.90 25.04
N THR A 7 -0.94 -15.31 24.28
CA THR A 7 -0.72 -15.13 22.84
C THR A 7 0.49 -14.21 22.71
N SER A 8 1.65 -14.82 22.50
CA SER A 8 2.95 -14.14 22.38
C SER A 8 2.80 -12.89 21.49
N ARG A 9 2.96 -11.72 22.10
CA ARG A 9 2.94 -10.42 21.45
C ARG A 9 3.87 -10.47 20.24
N TRP A 10 3.40 -10.03 19.08
CA TRP A 10 4.27 -9.87 17.91
C TRP A 10 5.26 -8.77 18.21
N ASP A 11 6.50 -9.14 18.49
CA ASP A 11 7.62 -8.21 18.58
C ASP A 11 8.26 -8.01 17.20
N ALA A 12 9.22 -7.09 17.12
CA ALA A 12 9.92 -6.78 15.87
C ALA A 12 10.66 -8.00 15.30
N ALA A 13 11.22 -8.85 16.16
CA ALA A 13 11.97 -10.03 15.75
C ALA A 13 11.05 -11.08 15.09
N ARG A 14 9.88 -11.34 15.69
CA ARG A 14 8.88 -12.23 15.09
C ARG A 14 8.33 -11.66 13.79
N LEU A 15 8.06 -10.35 13.73
CA LEU A 15 7.58 -9.71 12.51
C LEU A 15 8.60 -9.85 11.37
N SER A 16 9.89 -9.64 11.64
CA SER A 16 10.98 -9.84 10.66
C SER A 16 11.10 -11.31 10.25
N ALA A 17 11.09 -12.25 11.20
CA ALA A 17 11.15 -13.68 10.90
C ALA A 17 9.97 -14.17 10.02
N TRP A 18 8.81 -13.53 10.15
CA TRP A 18 7.65 -13.78 9.30
C TRP A 18 7.75 -13.06 7.93
N SER A 19 8.12 -11.78 7.93
CA SER A 19 8.06 -10.95 6.72
C SER A 19 9.21 -11.19 5.75
N GLU A 20 10.44 -11.43 6.23
CA GLU A 20 11.63 -11.61 5.39
C GLU A 20 11.50 -12.72 4.34
N PRO A 21 11.14 -13.97 4.69
CA PRO A 21 10.98 -15.03 3.69
C PRO A 21 9.84 -14.75 2.71
N LEU A 22 8.77 -14.08 3.16
CA LEU A 22 7.65 -13.68 2.31
C LEU A 22 8.06 -12.58 1.31
N LEU A 23 8.80 -11.58 1.77
CA LEU A 23 9.33 -10.53 0.91
C LEU A 23 10.34 -11.07 -0.10
N ALA A 24 11.22 -11.99 0.30
CA ALA A 24 12.14 -12.64 -0.63
C ALA A 24 11.39 -13.36 -1.77
N ARG A 25 10.24 -13.99 -1.47
CA ARG A 25 9.38 -14.60 -2.49
C ARG A 25 8.72 -13.55 -3.40
N VAL A 26 8.28 -12.44 -2.84
CA VAL A 26 7.72 -11.32 -3.63
C VAL A 26 8.79 -10.73 -4.56
N GLU A 27 10.00 -10.45 -4.07
CA GLU A 27 11.09 -9.93 -4.88
C GLU A 27 11.50 -10.91 -5.99
N SER A 28 11.57 -12.21 -5.68
CA SER A 28 11.84 -13.24 -6.69
C SER A 28 10.77 -13.24 -7.78
N ALA A 29 9.49 -13.20 -7.40
CA ALA A 29 8.38 -13.19 -8.36
C ALA A 29 8.34 -11.90 -9.20
N LEU A 30 8.57 -10.73 -8.59
CA LEU A 30 8.68 -9.47 -9.32
C LEU A 30 9.85 -9.49 -10.30
N SER A 31 11.01 -10.03 -9.89
CA SER A 31 12.16 -10.16 -10.79
C SER A 31 11.89 -11.10 -11.95
N GLU A 32 11.09 -12.15 -11.74
CA GLU A 32 10.72 -13.12 -12.77
C GLU A 32 9.65 -12.59 -13.74
N TRP A 33 8.71 -11.76 -13.29
CA TRP A 33 7.57 -11.33 -14.11
C TRP A 33 7.71 -9.94 -14.73
N VAL A 34 8.47 -9.03 -14.11
CA VAL A 34 8.48 -7.62 -14.54
C VAL A 34 9.44 -7.40 -15.70
N GLY A 35 8.91 -6.86 -16.80
CA GLY A 35 9.71 -6.41 -17.94
C GLY A 35 10.37 -7.52 -18.75
N VAL A 36 9.96 -8.78 -18.55
CA VAL A 36 10.45 -9.92 -19.34
C VAL A 36 9.91 -9.82 -20.76
N ASP A 37 10.80 -9.98 -21.74
CA ASP A 37 10.50 -9.90 -23.18
C ASP A 37 9.83 -8.59 -23.63
N ALA A 38 9.83 -7.56 -22.79
CA ALA A 38 9.30 -6.25 -23.13
C ALA A 38 10.17 -5.63 -24.24
N PRO A 39 9.57 -5.03 -25.27
CA PRO A 39 10.32 -4.49 -26.39
C PRO A 39 11.11 -3.23 -25.99
N VAL A 40 12.24 -3.02 -26.68
CA VAL A 40 13.08 -1.82 -26.52
C VAL A 40 13.55 -1.67 -25.05
N LEU A 41 13.58 -0.46 -24.50
CA LEU A 41 14.03 -0.15 -23.13
C LEU A 41 12.89 -0.17 -22.11
N LEU A 42 11.66 -0.50 -22.54
CA LEU A 42 10.48 -0.49 -21.67
C LEU A 42 10.66 -1.44 -20.48
N GLY A 43 11.21 -2.64 -20.74
CA GLY A 43 11.51 -3.61 -19.69
C GLY A 43 12.46 -3.05 -18.63
N ASP A 44 13.51 -2.33 -19.05
CA ASP A 44 14.48 -1.73 -18.14
C ASP A 44 13.85 -0.63 -17.27
N ALA A 45 12.98 0.21 -17.85
CA ALA A 45 12.27 1.25 -17.12
C ALA A 45 11.28 0.66 -16.10
N MET A 46 10.51 -0.36 -16.49
CA MET A 46 9.59 -1.09 -15.60
C MET A 46 10.35 -1.75 -14.45
N ARG A 47 11.44 -2.46 -14.76
CA ARG A 47 12.28 -3.13 -13.74
C ARG A 47 12.93 -2.11 -12.81
N TYR A 48 13.40 -0.98 -13.32
CA TYR A 48 13.97 0.08 -12.48
C TYR A 48 12.96 0.71 -11.51
N ALA A 49 11.71 0.85 -11.93
CA ALA A 49 10.64 1.38 -11.08
C ALA A 49 10.24 0.42 -9.94
N VAL A 50 10.27 -0.89 -10.21
CA VAL A 50 9.74 -1.91 -9.30
C VAL A 50 10.82 -2.53 -8.42
N LEU A 51 11.97 -2.86 -9.00
CA LEU A 51 13.05 -3.60 -8.35
C LEU A 51 13.91 -2.65 -7.50
N ASP A 52 14.62 -3.22 -6.52
CA ASP A 52 15.55 -2.54 -5.62
C ASP A 52 14.95 -1.54 -4.61
N GLY A 53 13.79 -1.85 -4.01
CA GLY A 53 13.47 -1.28 -2.70
C GLY A 53 12.01 -1.11 -2.33
N GLY A 54 11.81 -0.43 -1.19
CA GLY A 54 10.52 -0.18 -0.57
C GLY A 54 10.26 -1.10 0.62
N LYS A 55 9.40 -0.65 1.55
CA LYS A 55 9.03 -1.43 2.75
C LYS A 55 8.05 -2.57 2.45
N ARG A 56 7.53 -2.61 1.22
CA ARG A 56 6.58 -3.62 0.71
C ARG A 56 5.39 -3.89 1.65
N LEU A 57 4.88 -2.84 2.30
CA LEU A 57 3.75 -2.93 3.21
C LEU A 57 2.49 -3.51 2.53
N ARG A 58 2.21 -3.10 1.29
CA ARG A 58 1.04 -3.56 0.52
C ARG A 58 1.10 -5.07 0.27
N PRO A 59 2.21 -5.63 -0.27
CA PRO A 59 2.43 -7.08 -0.30
C PRO A 59 2.22 -7.77 1.05
N LEU A 60 2.79 -7.25 2.13
CA LEU A 60 2.64 -7.86 3.45
C LEU A 60 1.19 -7.86 3.95
N LEU A 61 0.42 -6.81 3.66
CA LEU A 61 -1.02 -6.77 3.99
C LEU A 61 -1.82 -7.82 3.22
N VAL A 62 -1.54 -8.03 1.93
CA VAL A 62 -2.16 -9.11 1.13
C VAL A 62 -1.84 -10.47 1.76
N LEU A 63 -0.56 -10.73 2.02
CA LEU A 63 -0.09 -12.02 2.53
C LEU A 63 -0.63 -12.31 3.93
N ALA A 64 -0.58 -11.32 4.84
CA ALA A 64 -1.13 -11.46 6.19
C ALA A 64 -2.64 -11.70 6.19
N ALA A 65 -3.40 -10.98 5.35
CA ALA A 65 -4.84 -11.17 5.23
C ALA A 65 -5.18 -12.53 4.63
N SER A 66 -4.43 -12.98 3.62
CA SER A 66 -4.58 -14.32 3.04
C SER A 66 -4.28 -15.42 4.06
N GLU A 67 -3.20 -15.31 4.82
CA GLU A 67 -2.85 -16.29 5.86
C GLU A 67 -3.94 -16.37 6.94
N ALA A 68 -4.44 -15.23 7.41
CA ALA A 68 -5.48 -15.16 8.42
C ALA A 68 -6.79 -15.87 8.02
N VAL A 69 -7.07 -15.97 6.71
CA VAL A 69 -8.26 -16.64 6.17
C VAL A 69 -7.98 -18.02 5.56
N GLY A 70 -6.74 -18.52 5.64
CA GLY A 70 -6.33 -19.78 5.02
C GLY A 70 -6.41 -19.75 3.48
N GLY A 71 -5.98 -18.63 2.88
CA GLY A 71 -6.07 -18.36 1.45
C GLY A 71 -5.07 -19.11 0.57
N HIS A 72 -5.37 -19.14 -0.73
CA HIS A 72 -4.57 -19.81 -1.74
C HIS A 72 -3.22 -19.11 -1.95
N ALA A 73 -2.12 -19.78 -1.64
CA ALA A 73 -0.78 -19.18 -1.60
C ALA A 73 -0.34 -18.57 -2.95
N GLU A 74 -0.65 -19.22 -4.07
CA GLU A 74 -0.32 -18.67 -5.40
C GLU A 74 -1.14 -17.41 -5.71
N ALA A 75 -2.42 -17.39 -5.32
CA ALA A 75 -3.29 -16.25 -5.56
C ALA A 75 -2.85 -15.05 -4.72
N ALA A 76 -2.44 -15.30 -3.48
CA ALA A 76 -1.93 -14.29 -2.56
C ALA A 76 -0.61 -13.68 -3.06
N LEU A 77 0.32 -14.51 -3.57
CA LEU A 77 1.58 -14.02 -4.13
C LEU A 77 1.33 -13.13 -5.36
N ARG A 78 0.47 -13.57 -6.28
CA ARG A 78 0.09 -12.79 -7.47
C ARG A 78 -0.60 -11.49 -7.09
N ALA A 79 -1.52 -11.52 -6.13
CA ALA A 79 -2.17 -10.33 -5.59
C ALA A 79 -1.17 -9.37 -4.92
N ALA A 80 -0.21 -9.90 -4.16
CA ALA A 80 0.84 -9.11 -3.52
C ALA A 80 1.74 -8.41 -4.55
N CYS A 81 2.15 -9.12 -5.61
CA CYS A 81 2.89 -8.51 -6.72
C CYS A 81 2.03 -7.48 -7.45
N ALA A 82 0.78 -7.79 -7.78
CA ALA A 82 -0.12 -6.89 -8.49
C ALA A 82 -0.32 -5.55 -7.76
N VAL A 83 -0.57 -5.55 -6.45
CA VAL A 83 -0.70 -4.30 -5.68
C VAL A 83 0.61 -3.50 -5.64
N GLU A 84 1.76 -4.17 -5.64
CA GLU A 84 3.06 -3.50 -5.69
C GLU A 84 3.36 -2.91 -7.07
N LEU A 85 2.92 -3.56 -8.15
CA LEU A 85 2.98 -2.99 -9.50
C LEU A 85 2.07 -1.75 -9.63
N ILE A 86 0.87 -1.80 -9.04
CA ILE A 86 -0.02 -0.63 -8.96
C ILE A 86 0.65 0.51 -8.18
N HIS A 87 1.28 0.19 -7.05
CA HIS A 87 2.02 1.19 -6.28
C HIS A 87 3.22 1.75 -7.04
N ALA A 88 3.99 0.91 -7.72
CA ALA A 88 5.17 1.33 -8.47
C ALA A 88 4.77 2.26 -9.61
N TYR A 89 3.78 1.90 -10.43
CA TYR A 89 3.34 2.78 -11.52
C TYR A 89 2.87 4.12 -10.98
N SER A 90 2.13 4.11 -9.86
CA SER A 90 1.56 5.36 -9.34
C SER A 90 2.67 6.34 -9.00
N LEU A 91 3.78 5.86 -8.44
CA LEU A 91 4.96 6.70 -8.15
C LEU A 91 5.66 7.16 -9.43
N VAL A 92 5.80 6.29 -10.44
CA VAL A 92 6.40 6.68 -11.74
C VAL A 92 5.64 7.84 -12.36
N HIS A 93 4.30 7.79 -12.36
CA HIS A 93 3.46 8.85 -12.90
C HIS A 93 3.43 10.08 -12.00
N ASP A 94 3.37 9.91 -10.67
CA ASP A 94 3.40 11.03 -9.71
C ASP A 94 4.68 11.86 -9.83
N ASP A 95 5.81 11.22 -10.15
CA ASP A 95 7.09 11.88 -10.32
C ASP A 95 7.21 12.70 -11.62
N LEU A 96 6.32 12.56 -12.60
CA LEU A 96 6.42 13.24 -13.89
C LEU A 96 6.40 14.78 -13.76
N PRO A 97 7.00 15.53 -14.71
CA PRO A 97 7.02 16.99 -14.66
C PRO A 97 5.66 17.67 -14.60
N CYS A 98 4.61 17.03 -15.14
CA CYS A 98 3.24 17.54 -15.10
C CYS A 98 2.49 17.22 -13.79
N MET A 99 3.13 16.49 -12.87
CA MET A 99 2.60 16.06 -11.57
C MET A 99 3.44 16.70 -10.45
N ASP A 100 4.14 15.93 -9.62
CA ASP A 100 4.95 16.47 -8.53
C ASP A 100 6.38 16.88 -8.97
N ASN A 101 6.77 16.58 -10.22
CA ASN A 101 8.06 16.93 -10.84
C ASN A 101 9.29 16.55 -9.97
N ASP A 102 9.24 15.37 -9.36
CA ASP A 102 10.30 14.90 -8.48
C ASP A 102 11.47 14.33 -9.29
N VAL A 103 12.69 14.80 -8.99
CA VAL A 103 13.92 14.34 -9.67
C VAL A 103 14.61 13.18 -8.94
N LEU A 104 14.24 12.93 -7.69
CA LEU A 104 14.77 11.85 -6.86
C LEU A 104 13.64 11.10 -6.14
N ARG A 105 13.76 9.78 -6.06
CA ARG A 105 12.91 8.91 -5.26
C ARG A 105 13.73 7.80 -4.62
N ARG A 106 13.61 7.63 -3.29
CA ARG A 106 14.37 6.64 -2.52
C ARG A 106 15.89 6.75 -2.75
N GLY A 107 16.39 7.98 -2.86
CA GLY A 107 17.80 8.27 -3.11
C GLY A 107 18.31 7.97 -4.52
N LYS A 108 17.42 7.64 -5.48
CA LYS A 108 17.76 7.36 -6.88
C LYS A 108 17.06 8.36 -7.82
N PRO A 109 17.61 8.64 -9.02
CA PRO A 109 16.89 9.39 -10.05
C PRO A 109 15.51 8.78 -10.32
N THR A 110 14.49 9.61 -10.51
CA THR A 110 13.17 9.12 -10.93
C THR A 110 13.23 8.56 -12.35
N VAL A 111 12.22 7.76 -12.73
CA VAL A 111 12.22 7.08 -14.03
C VAL A 111 12.32 8.07 -15.18
N HIS A 112 11.61 9.20 -15.10
CA HIS A 112 11.63 10.21 -16.16
C HIS A 112 12.99 10.92 -16.26
N VAL A 113 13.71 11.09 -15.15
CA VAL A 113 15.07 11.64 -15.17
C VAL A 113 16.05 10.66 -15.81
N LYS A 114 15.89 9.37 -15.56
CA LYS A 114 16.83 8.35 -16.04
C LYS A 114 16.57 7.92 -17.50
N PHE A 115 15.31 7.76 -17.88
CA PHE A 115 14.90 7.19 -19.17
C PHE A 115 14.16 8.19 -20.07
N GLY A 116 13.70 9.32 -19.53
CA GLY A 116 12.87 10.29 -20.24
C GLY A 116 11.39 10.14 -19.94
N GLU A 117 10.61 11.19 -20.24
CA GLU A 117 9.19 11.27 -19.91
C GLU A 117 8.35 10.22 -20.65
N ALA A 118 8.63 9.97 -21.93
CA ALA A 118 7.89 9.00 -22.73
C ALA A 118 8.05 7.57 -22.20
N ASP A 119 9.27 7.17 -21.86
CA ASP A 119 9.54 5.85 -21.29
C ASP A 119 8.97 5.72 -19.87
N ALA A 120 8.98 6.80 -19.06
CA ALA A 120 8.33 6.79 -17.75
C ALA A 120 6.80 6.63 -17.86
N LEU A 121 6.16 7.36 -18.78
CA LEU A 121 4.72 7.23 -19.02
C LEU A 121 4.36 5.79 -19.43
N LEU A 122 5.06 5.25 -20.44
CA LEU A 122 4.83 3.90 -20.95
C LEU A 122 5.14 2.82 -19.91
N ALA A 123 6.19 3.00 -19.09
CA ALA A 123 6.51 2.08 -18.01
C ALA A 123 5.36 2.03 -16.99
N GLY A 124 4.80 3.18 -16.62
CA GLY A 124 3.65 3.21 -15.72
C GLY A 124 2.41 2.53 -16.33
N ASP A 125 2.10 2.80 -17.59
CA ASP A 125 0.97 2.17 -18.30
C ASP A 125 1.13 0.63 -18.37
N ALA A 126 2.33 0.16 -18.70
CA ALA A 126 2.65 -1.26 -18.80
C ALA A 126 2.61 -1.96 -17.43
N LEU A 127 3.10 -1.30 -16.37
CA LEU A 127 3.03 -1.82 -15.00
C LEU A 127 1.57 -1.95 -14.52
N GLN A 128 0.73 -0.96 -14.83
CA GLN A 128 -0.70 -1.04 -14.52
C GLN A 128 -1.37 -2.20 -15.25
N ALA A 129 -1.09 -2.40 -16.54
CA ALA A 129 -1.62 -3.52 -17.31
C ALA A 129 -1.15 -4.88 -16.78
N LEU A 130 0.16 -5.02 -16.53
CA LEU A 130 0.77 -6.24 -15.99
C LEU A 130 0.15 -6.62 -14.64
N ALA A 131 -0.17 -5.64 -13.80
CA ALA A 131 -0.81 -5.90 -12.51
C ALA A 131 -2.12 -6.69 -12.64
N PHE A 132 -2.93 -6.42 -13.67
CA PHE A 132 -4.16 -7.18 -13.93
C PHE A 132 -3.88 -8.53 -14.58
N GLU A 133 -2.92 -8.59 -15.51
CA GLU A 133 -2.51 -9.83 -16.16
C GLU A 133 -2.03 -10.88 -15.14
N LEU A 134 -1.25 -10.47 -14.13
CA LEU A 134 -0.77 -11.35 -13.08
C LEU A 134 -1.88 -12.02 -12.27
N LEU A 135 -3.07 -11.41 -12.20
CA LEU A 135 -4.23 -11.91 -11.48
C LEU A 135 -5.04 -12.94 -12.29
N THR A 136 -4.78 -13.07 -13.59
CA THR A 136 -5.47 -13.98 -14.50
C THR A 136 -4.53 -14.97 -15.17
N PRO A 137 -3.78 -15.80 -14.41
CA PRO A 137 -2.84 -16.74 -14.99
C PRO A 137 -3.52 -17.91 -15.70
N ASP A 138 -2.99 -18.23 -16.88
CA ASP A 138 -3.37 -19.41 -17.65
C ASP A 138 -2.97 -20.71 -16.94
N GLY A 139 -3.84 -21.72 -17.03
CA GLY A 139 -3.55 -23.08 -16.52
C GLY A 139 -3.34 -23.17 -15.01
N SER A 140 -3.70 -22.14 -14.23
CA SER A 140 -3.53 -22.14 -12.78
C SER A 140 -4.62 -22.92 -12.04
N SER A 141 -4.33 -23.25 -10.78
CA SER A 141 -5.31 -23.82 -9.84
C SER A 141 -6.24 -22.75 -9.22
N ILE A 142 -6.01 -21.47 -9.52
CA ILE A 142 -6.77 -20.35 -8.98
C ILE A 142 -8.11 -20.29 -9.72
N SER A 143 -9.22 -20.42 -8.99
CA SER A 143 -10.55 -20.41 -9.61
C SER A 143 -10.82 -19.09 -10.36
N PRO A 144 -11.51 -19.11 -11.52
CA PRO A 144 -11.86 -17.90 -12.26
C PRO A 144 -12.66 -16.88 -11.42
N ALA A 145 -13.45 -17.34 -10.45
CA ALA A 145 -14.20 -16.47 -9.54
C ALA A 145 -13.29 -15.66 -8.60
N VAL A 146 -12.20 -16.27 -8.12
CA VAL A 146 -11.16 -15.58 -7.33
C VAL A 146 -10.43 -14.57 -8.20
N GLN A 147 -9.97 -14.98 -9.40
CA GLN A 147 -9.30 -14.09 -10.35
C GLN A 147 -10.14 -12.84 -10.67
N ALA A 148 -11.41 -13.03 -11.05
CA ALA A 148 -12.33 -11.93 -11.34
C ALA A 148 -12.59 -11.03 -10.13
N THR A 149 -12.61 -11.59 -8.92
CA THR A 149 -12.77 -10.82 -7.68
C THR A 149 -11.53 -9.98 -7.39
N LEU A 150 -10.33 -10.55 -7.53
CA LEU A 150 -9.07 -9.83 -7.37
C LEU A 150 -8.95 -8.67 -8.37
N CYS A 151 -9.25 -8.91 -9.65
CA CYS A 151 -9.26 -7.85 -10.66
C CYS A 151 -10.24 -6.73 -10.31
N ARG A 152 -11.46 -7.06 -9.87
CA ARG A 152 -12.45 -6.05 -9.48
C ARG A 152 -12.00 -5.23 -8.27
N LEU A 153 -11.39 -5.86 -7.27
CA LEU A 153 -10.89 -5.19 -6.08
C LEU A 153 -9.73 -4.25 -6.44
N LEU A 154 -8.76 -4.72 -7.22
CA LEU A 154 -7.63 -3.92 -7.69
C LEU A 154 -8.09 -2.73 -8.53
N ALA A 155 -9.01 -2.94 -9.47
CA ALA A 155 -9.54 -1.87 -10.33
C ALA A 155 -10.26 -0.78 -9.54
N ARG A 156 -11.04 -1.15 -8.51
CA ARG A 156 -11.70 -0.18 -7.64
C ARG A 156 -10.70 0.59 -6.77
N ALA A 157 -9.71 -0.10 -6.21
CA ALA A 157 -8.69 0.49 -5.36
C ALA A 157 -7.77 1.43 -6.13
N ALA A 158 -7.41 1.10 -7.37
CA ALA A 158 -6.53 1.92 -8.22
C ALA A 158 -7.27 3.05 -8.96
N GLY A 159 -8.54 2.83 -9.33
CA GLY A 159 -9.29 3.69 -10.23
C GLY A 159 -9.85 4.98 -9.62
N SER A 160 -10.84 5.56 -10.30
CA SER A 160 -11.42 6.87 -9.96
C SER A 160 -12.17 6.94 -8.62
N GLN A 161 -12.60 5.79 -8.09
CA GLN A 161 -13.20 5.69 -6.74
C GLN A 161 -12.16 5.31 -5.67
N GLY A 162 -10.88 5.26 -6.04
CA GLY A 162 -9.74 4.93 -5.20
C GLY A 162 -8.57 5.87 -5.46
N MET A 163 -7.38 5.30 -5.62
CA MET A 163 -6.09 6.01 -5.70
C MET A 163 -6.09 7.15 -6.73
N ALA A 164 -6.48 6.89 -7.98
CA ALA A 164 -6.52 7.93 -9.01
C ALA A 164 -7.52 9.05 -8.68
N GLY A 165 -8.66 8.72 -8.06
CA GLY A 165 -9.62 9.72 -7.58
C GLY A 165 -9.05 10.60 -6.47
N GLY A 166 -8.29 10.01 -5.54
CA GLY A 166 -7.60 10.75 -4.50
C GLY A 166 -6.48 11.63 -5.05
N GLN A 167 -5.74 11.15 -6.06
CA GLN A 167 -4.74 11.95 -6.77
C GLN A 167 -5.36 13.16 -7.48
N ALA A 168 -6.52 12.97 -8.13
CA ALA A 168 -7.23 14.07 -8.78
C ALA A 168 -7.68 15.14 -7.76
N ILE A 169 -8.14 14.71 -6.57
CA ILE A 169 -8.48 15.64 -5.48
C ILE A 169 -7.24 16.40 -5.00
N ASP A 170 -6.11 15.71 -4.81
CA ASP A 170 -4.85 16.33 -4.35
C ASP A 170 -4.38 17.43 -5.31
N LEU A 171 -4.34 17.12 -6.62
CA LEU A 171 -3.98 18.11 -7.65
C LEU A 171 -4.94 19.30 -7.69
N ALA A 172 -6.24 19.07 -7.53
CA ALA A 172 -7.25 20.13 -7.50
C ALA A 172 -7.23 20.97 -6.21
N SER A 173 -6.56 20.48 -5.15
CA SER A 173 -6.51 21.11 -3.84
C SER A 173 -5.28 22.00 -3.62
N VAL A 174 -4.36 22.07 -4.59
CA VAL A 174 -3.19 22.95 -4.52
C VAL A 174 -3.64 24.40 -4.39
N GLY A 175 -3.20 25.08 -3.32
CA GLY A 175 -3.60 26.45 -3.01
C GLY A 175 -5.03 26.61 -2.45
N VAL A 176 -5.71 25.50 -2.12
CA VAL A 176 -7.06 25.49 -1.54
C VAL A 176 -7.00 24.98 -0.10
N ALA A 177 -7.64 25.70 0.82
CA ALA A 177 -7.79 25.24 2.20
C ALA A 177 -8.85 24.14 2.27
N LEU A 178 -8.44 22.91 2.56
CA LEU A 178 -9.36 21.78 2.78
C LEU A 178 -9.88 21.74 4.23
N THR A 179 -11.14 21.36 4.38
CA THR A 179 -11.68 20.93 5.68
C THR A 179 -11.09 19.57 6.09
N GLU A 180 -11.17 19.22 7.37
CA GLU A 180 -10.74 17.90 7.85
C GLU A 180 -11.46 16.75 7.11
N ALA A 181 -12.75 16.92 6.80
CA ALA A 181 -13.52 15.90 6.09
C ALA A 181 -13.04 15.70 4.65
N GLU A 182 -12.71 16.78 3.94
CA GLU A 182 -12.17 16.73 2.58
C GLU A 182 -10.76 16.14 2.56
N LEU A 183 -9.90 16.57 3.47
CA LEU A 183 -8.55 16.02 3.62
C LEU A 183 -8.60 14.51 3.93
N ARG A 184 -9.46 14.11 4.88
CA ARG A 184 -9.68 12.70 5.22
C ARG A 184 -10.17 11.91 4.02
N ASN A 185 -11.09 12.45 3.21
CA ASN A 185 -11.57 11.78 2.02
C ASN A 185 -10.47 11.64 0.95
N MET A 186 -9.69 12.70 0.71
CA MET A 186 -8.54 12.67 -0.19
C MET A 186 -7.55 11.57 0.21
N HIS A 187 -7.14 11.53 1.48
CA HIS A 187 -6.20 10.52 1.97
C HIS A 187 -6.77 9.10 1.97
N ARG A 188 -8.06 8.93 2.31
CA ARG A 188 -8.76 7.64 2.18
C ARG A 188 -8.67 7.11 0.75
N LEU A 189 -8.73 7.99 -0.24
CA LEU A 189 -8.66 7.63 -1.65
C LEU A 189 -7.21 7.46 -2.12
N LYS A 190 -6.39 8.51 -2.04
CA LYS A 190 -5.03 8.58 -2.62
C LYS A 190 -4.12 7.48 -2.08
N THR A 191 -4.15 7.27 -0.76
CA THR A 191 -3.24 6.33 -0.09
C THR A 191 -4.01 5.14 0.50
N GLY A 192 -5.13 5.41 1.17
CA GLY A 192 -5.89 4.41 1.91
C GLY A 192 -6.52 3.32 1.03
N ALA A 193 -6.99 3.67 -0.16
CA ALA A 193 -7.76 2.74 -1.00
C ALA A 193 -6.94 1.52 -1.43
N LEU A 194 -5.66 1.72 -1.78
CA LEU A 194 -4.79 0.61 -2.17
C LEU A 194 -4.32 -0.24 -0.98
N LEU A 195 -4.16 0.36 0.21
CA LEU A 195 -3.85 -0.38 1.44
C LEU A 195 -5.06 -1.22 1.90
N GLN A 196 -6.26 -0.64 1.88
CA GLN A 196 -7.50 -1.37 2.13
C GLN A 196 -7.71 -2.46 1.07
N GLY A 197 -7.53 -2.13 -0.21
CA GLY A 197 -7.61 -3.07 -1.32
C GLY A 197 -6.66 -4.26 -1.16
N SER A 198 -5.45 -4.03 -0.63
CA SER A 198 -4.47 -5.08 -0.33
C SER A 198 -5.03 -6.10 0.68
N VAL A 199 -5.66 -5.64 1.76
CA VAL A 199 -6.31 -6.51 2.76
C VAL A 199 -7.49 -7.26 2.13
N GLU A 200 -8.35 -6.57 1.37
CA GLU A 200 -9.51 -7.18 0.71
C GLU A 200 -9.09 -8.25 -0.31
N MET A 201 -8.01 -8.01 -1.06
CA MET A 201 -7.46 -8.96 -2.01
C MET A 201 -6.91 -10.21 -1.31
N GLY A 202 -6.17 -10.05 -0.20
CA GLY A 202 -5.72 -11.19 0.60
C GLY A 202 -6.89 -12.00 1.15
N ALA A 203 -7.93 -11.34 1.65
CA ALA A 203 -9.16 -12.01 2.11
C ALA A 203 -9.86 -12.78 0.98
N ALA A 204 -9.87 -12.25 -0.24
CA ALA A 204 -10.48 -12.87 -1.41
C ALA A 204 -9.69 -14.08 -1.95
N CYS A 205 -8.46 -14.31 -1.49
CA CYS A 205 -7.70 -15.52 -1.81
C CYS A 205 -8.20 -16.75 -1.03
N GLY A 206 -9.01 -16.56 0.01
CA GLY A 206 -9.61 -17.63 0.81
C GLY A 206 -10.96 -18.14 0.30
N HIS A 207 -11.57 -19.00 1.11
CA HIS A 207 -12.96 -19.41 0.90
C HIS A 207 -13.93 -18.26 1.18
N ALA A 208 -15.19 -18.44 0.81
CA ALA A 208 -16.24 -17.47 1.11
C ALA A 208 -16.29 -17.19 2.62
N LEU A 209 -16.07 -15.93 2.98
CA LEU A 209 -16.08 -15.46 4.37
C LEU A 209 -17.47 -15.02 4.80
N ALA A 210 -17.74 -15.10 6.10
CA ALA A 210 -18.92 -14.48 6.67
C ALA A 210 -18.91 -12.96 6.39
N PRO A 211 -20.07 -12.33 6.11
CA PRO A 211 -20.14 -10.89 5.85
C PRO A 211 -19.51 -10.03 6.95
N GLN A 212 -19.63 -10.45 8.21
CA GLN A 212 -19.00 -9.79 9.36
C GLN A 212 -17.47 -9.80 9.28
N THR A 213 -16.86 -10.95 8.98
CA THR A 213 -15.41 -11.09 8.83
C THR A 213 -14.89 -10.22 7.69
N LEU A 214 -15.59 -10.21 6.55
CA LEU A 214 -15.22 -9.35 5.43
C LEU A 214 -15.33 -7.86 5.80
N SER A 215 -16.42 -7.45 6.48
CA SER A 215 -16.58 -6.06 6.95
C SER A 215 -15.48 -5.66 7.93
N ALA A 216 -15.13 -6.53 8.86
CA ALA A 216 -14.05 -6.30 9.82
C ALA A 216 -12.69 -6.12 9.13
N LEU A 217 -12.36 -6.93 8.12
CA LEU A 217 -11.13 -6.77 7.35
C LEU A 217 -11.10 -5.48 6.54
N ARG A 218 -12.26 -5.04 6.01
CA ARG A 218 -12.39 -3.72 5.36
C ARG A 218 -12.15 -2.58 6.33
N ASP A 219 -12.77 -2.61 7.50
CA ASP A 219 -12.60 -1.58 8.55
C ASP A 219 -11.14 -1.51 9.01
N TYR A 220 -10.49 -2.66 9.20
CA TYR A 220 -9.07 -2.75 9.49
C TYR A 220 -8.23 -2.08 8.39
N GLY A 221 -8.45 -2.44 7.13
CA GLY A 221 -7.70 -1.88 6.00
C GLY A 221 -7.90 -0.37 5.86
N ALA A 222 -9.12 0.12 6.07
CA ALA A 222 -9.43 1.54 6.05
C ALA A 222 -8.72 2.32 7.18
N ALA A 223 -8.74 1.78 8.39
CA ALA A 223 -8.08 2.39 9.55
C ALA A 223 -6.55 2.43 9.38
N VAL A 224 -5.94 1.31 8.96
CA VAL A 224 -4.49 1.25 8.66
C VAL A 224 -4.13 2.19 7.52
N GLY A 225 -4.95 2.24 6.46
CA GLY A 225 -4.71 3.11 5.32
C GLY A 225 -4.68 4.59 5.69
N LEU A 226 -5.60 5.03 6.55
CA LEU A 226 -5.61 6.40 7.04
C LEU A 226 -4.49 6.67 8.05
N ALA A 227 -4.20 5.71 8.94
CA ALA A 227 -3.12 5.82 9.91
C ALA A 227 -1.77 6.01 9.21
N PHE A 228 -1.55 5.29 8.12
CA PHE A 228 -0.34 5.40 7.31
C PHE A 228 -0.08 6.84 6.89
N GLN A 229 -1.11 7.53 6.39
CA GLN A 229 -0.98 8.91 5.93
C GLN A 229 -0.80 9.89 7.08
N VAL A 230 -1.56 9.75 8.18
CA VAL A 230 -1.36 10.59 9.37
C VAL A 230 0.08 10.48 9.89
N VAL A 231 0.67 9.29 9.86
CA VAL A 231 2.06 9.06 10.27
C VAL A 231 3.04 9.63 9.26
N ASP A 232 2.79 9.50 7.95
CA ASP A 232 3.62 10.15 6.92
C ASP A 232 3.66 11.68 7.11
N ASP A 233 2.51 12.31 7.38
CA ASP A 233 2.41 13.75 7.64
C ASP A 233 3.18 14.15 8.92
N ILE A 234 3.14 13.32 9.96
CA ILE A 234 3.93 13.52 11.18
C ILE A 234 5.42 13.45 10.87
N LEU A 235 5.84 12.42 10.12
CA LEU A 235 7.24 12.20 9.76
C LEU A 235 7.79 13.33 8.88
N ASP A 236 6.99 13.88 7.96
CA ASP A 236 7.40 15.01 7.10
C ASP A 236 7.79 16.26 7.89
N VAL A 237 7.24 16.43 9.10
CA VAL A 237 7.52 17.56 9.99
C VAL A 237 8.68 17.30 10.94
N ILE A 238 8.92 16.05 11.35
CA ILE A 238 9.90 15.73 12.41
C ILE A 238 11.19 15.08 11.91
N ALA A 239 11.20 14.48 10.73
CA ALA A 239 12.35 13.78 10.17
C ALA A 239 13.11 14.66 9.16
N ASP A 240 14.42 14.46 9.07
CA ASP A 240 15.23 15.12 8.04
C ASP A 240 15.04 14.47 6.65
N SER A 241 15.39 15.21 5.60
CA SER A 241 15.26 14.76 4.20
C SER A 241 16.04 13.46 3.90
N GLU A 242 17.15 13.24 4.61
CA GLU A 242 18.00 12.06 4.44
C GLU A 242 17.31 10.80 4.97
N THR A 243 16.62 10.90 6.11
CA THR A 243 15.83 9.83 6.73
C THR A 243 14.58 9.49 5.92
N LEU A 244 13.92 10.50 5.34
CA LEU A 244 12.69 10.31 4.55
C LEU A 244 12.96 9.79 3.12
N GLY A 245 14.18 9.95 2.61
CA GLY A 245 14.53 9.57 1.23
C GLY A 245 13.80 10.39 0.15
N LYS A 246 13.23 11.54 0.55
CA LYS A 246 12.56 12.57 -0.26
C LYS A 246 12.84 13.95 0.35
N THR A 247 12.55 15.03 -0.39
CA THR A 247 12.72 16.41 0.10
C THR A 247 11.76 16.69 1.27
N ALA A 248 12.27 16.86 2.49
CA ALA A 248 11.46 17.21 3.66
C ALA A 248 10.89 18.64 3.56
N GLY A 249 9.70 18.88 4.13
CA GLY A 249 9.07 20.20 4.13
C GLY A 249 8.49 20.64 2.78
N LYS A 250 8.41 19.73 1.79
CA LYS A 250 7.81 19.99 0.47
C LYS A 250 6.34 20.39 0.60
N ASP A 251 5.62 19.79 1.54
CA ASP A 251 4.20 20.06 1.75
C ASP A 251 3.97 21.48 2.28
N ALA A 252 4.80 21.94 3.22
CA ALA A 252 4.78 23.33 3.69
C ALA A 252 5.19 24.33 2.60
N ALA A 253 6.13 23.96 1.73
CA ALA A 253 6.56 24.80 0.60
C ALA A 253 5.53 24.86 -0.54
N SER A 254 4.59 23.91 -0.58
CA SER A 254 3.58 23.77 -1.64
C SER A 254 2.16 24.11 -1.17
N ASP A 255 2.02 24.69 0.03
CA ASP A 255 0.74 24.98 0.68
C ASP A 255 -0.22 23.77 0.70
N LYS A 256 0.31 22.54 0.81
CA LYS A 256 -0.51 21.32 0.85
C LYS A 256 -1.12 21.15 2.26
N PRO A 257 -2.44 20.95 2.39
CA PRO A 257 -3.07 20.70 3.69
C PRO A 257 -2.67 19.31 4.20
N THR A 258 -2.28 19.21 5.47
CA THR A 258 -1.86 17.97 6.13
C THR A 258 -2.57 17.80 7.47
N TYR A 259 -2.55 16.60 8.05
CA TYR A 259 -3.10 16.40 9.39
C TYR A 259 -2.37 17.23 10.45
N VAL A 260 -1.06 17.43 10.29
CA VAL A 260 -0.28 18.24 11.23
C VAL A 260 -0.65 19.72 11.13
N SER A 261 -0.91 20.23 9.91
CA SER A 261 -1.34 21.63 9.76
C SER A 261 -2.75 21.89 10.30
N LEU A 262 -3.65 20.90 10.24
CA LEU A 262 -5.01 21.02 10.76
C LEU A 262 -5.13 20.76 12.28
N LEU A 263 -4.47 19.72 12.80
CA LEU A 263 -4.67 19.24 14.18
C LEU A 263 -3.50 19.59 15.12
N GLY A 264 -2.40 20.09 14.57
CA GLY A 264 -1.11 20.14 15.27
C GLY A 264 -0.50 18.75 15.46
N LEU A 265 0.78 18.72 15.86
CA LEU A 265 1.54 17.48 16.01
C LEU A 265 0.93 16.52 17.04
N ASP A 266 0.50 17.04 18.19
CA ASP A 266 -0.09 16.22 19.25
C ASP A 266 -1.47 15.68 18.86
N GLY A 267 -2.27 16.49 18.14
CA GLY A 267 -3.54 16.06 17.57
C GLY A 267 -3.36 14.96 16.53
N ALA A 268 -2.39 15.09 15.62
CA ALA A 268 -2.06 14.06 14.65
C ALA A 268 -1.60 12.75 15.32
N ARG A 269 -0.76 12.82 16.37
CA ARG A 269 -0.36 11.64 17.17
C ARG A 269 -1.54 10.97 17.86
N ALA A 270 -2.47 11.74 18.42
CA ALA A 270 -3.69 11.20 19.01
C ALA A 270 -4.57 10.51 17.95
N GLN A 271 -4.70 11.11 16.77
CA GLN A 271 -5.44 10.54 15.64
C GLN A 271 -4.82 9.22 15.16
N ALA A 272 -3.49 9.13 15.07
CA ALA A 272 -2.80 7.88 14.71
C ALA A 272 -3.07 6.75 15.72
N ARG A 273 -3.04 7.05 17.02
CA ARG A 273 -3.36 6.09 18.09
C ARG A 273 -4.83 5.65 18.06
N GLN A 274 -5.75 6.57 17.76
CA GLN A 274 -7.16 6.24 17.61
C GLN A 274 -7.39 5.29 16.42
N LEU A 275 -6.73 5.55 15.28
CA LEU A 275 -6.81 4.68 14.11
C LEU A 275 -6.21 3.29 14.37
N LEU A 276 -5.12 3.21 15.14
CA LEU A 276 -4.58 1.93 15.61
C LEU A 276 -5.61 1.15 16.43
N ALA A 277 -6.25 1.82 17.41
CA ALA A 277 -7.26 1.18 18.24
C ALA A 277 -8.44 0.65 17.39
N GLN A 278 -8.91 1.46 16.42
CA GLN A 278 -9.96 1.06 15.48
C GLN A 278 -9.57 -0.15 14.63
N ALA A 279 -8.32 -0.19 14.14
CA ALA A 279 -7.81 -1.33 13.38
C ALA A 279 -7.79 -2.61 14.22
N LEU A 280 -7.31 -2.53 15.46
CA LEU A 280 -7.25 -3.68 16.37
C LEU A 280 -8.65 -4.18 16.76
N GLU A 281 -9.58 -3.27 17.05
CA GLU A 281 -10.97 -3.62 17.36
C GLU A 281 -11.67 -4.27 16.18
N ALA A 282 -11.41 -3.80 14.95
CA ALA A 282 -11.92 -4.43 13.75
C ALA A 282 -11.44 -5.89 13.64
N LEU A 283 -10.16 -6.16 13.92
CA LEU A 283 -9.64 -7.53 13.96
C LEU A 283 -10.29 -8.38 15.06
N ASP A 284 -10.57 -7.82 16.24
CA ASP A 284 -11.31 -8.53 17.30
C ASP A 284 -12.71 -8.95 16.82
N ARG A 285 -13.41 -8.07 16.08
CA ARG A 285 -14.75 -8.35 15.52
C ARG A 285 -14.74 -9.34 14.36
N SER A 286 -13.58 -9.64 13.76
CA SER A 286 -13.46 -10.50 12.58
C SER A 286 -13.73 -11.98 12.88
N ALA A 287 -13.56 -12.40 14.14
CA ALA A 287 -13.60 -13.78 14.61
C ALA A 287 -12.58 -14.73 13.94
N LEU A 288 -11.54 -14.19 13.29
CA LEU A 288 -10.44 -14.99 12.75
C LEU A 288 -9.56 -15.53 13.88
N ALA A 289 -9.12 -16.79 13.73
CA ALA A 289 -8.36 -17.49 14.77
C ALA A 289 -6.95 -16.91 14.96
N ASP A 290 -6.29 -16.50 13.87
CA ASP A 290 -4.97 -15.85 13.91
C ASP A 290 -5.00 -14.55 13.11
N THR A 291 -4.84 -13.43 13.82
CA THR A 291 -4.72 -12.07 13.25
C THR A 291 -3.38 -11.43 13.61
N GLY A 292 -2.42 -12.23 14.09
CA GLY A 292 -1.18 -11.73 14.67
C GLY A 292 -0.36 -10.87 13.72
N ALA A 293 -0.19 -11.32 12.47
CA ALA A 293 0.55 -10.58 11.44
C ALA A 293 -0.12 -9.23 11.13
N LEU A 294 -1.46 -9.21 10.98
CA LEU A 294 -2.22 -7.98 10.74
C LEU A 294 -2.07 -6.99 11.91
N ARG A 295 -2.15 -7.46 13.16
CA ARG A 295 -1.91 -6.59 14.33
C ARG A 295 -0.51 -6.01 14.31
N ALA A 296 0.50 -6.83 14.03
CA ALA A 296 1.89 -6.38 13.97
C ALA A 296 2.11 -5.33 12.88
N LEU A 297 1.50 -5.50 11.70
CA LEU A 297 1.55 -4.52 10.62
C LEU A 297 0.86 -3.20 11.00
N ALA A 298 -0.24 -3.23 11.74
CA ALA A 298 -0.88 -2.00 12.24
C ALA A 298 0.02 -1.23 13.22
N TYR A 299 0.67 -1.93 14.16
CA TYR A 299 1.67 -1.32 15.04
C TYR A 299 2.86 -0.77 14.24
N MET A 300 3.41 -1.55 13.31
CA MET A 300 4.51 -1.10 12.45
C MET A 300 4.16 0.18 11.68
N VAL A 301 2.92 0.35 11.22
CA VAL A 301 2.49 1.56 10.51
C VAL A 301 2.47 2.79 11.41
N VAL A 302 2.08 2.63 12.68
CA VAL A 302 1.90 3.75 13.63
C VAL A 302 3.16 4.09 14.41
N ASP A 303 3.98 3.08 14.73
CA ASP A 303 5.17 3.22 15.56
C ASP A 303 6.46 3.39 14.74
N ARG A 304 6.38 3.47 13.40
CA ARG A 304 7.56 3.66 12.54
C ARG A 304 8.19 5.04 12.74
N ASP A 305 9.51 5.04 12.62
CA ASP A 305 10.41 6.18 12.77
C ASP A 305 10.94 6.74 11.44
N ARG A 306 10.62 6.06 10.33
CA ARG A 306 11.03 6.40 8.96
C ARG A 306 10.02 5.89 7.96
#